data_AF-A0A345YIS4-F1
#
_entry.id   AF-A0A345YIS4-F1
#
_cell.length_a   1.000
_cell.length_b   1.000
_cell.length_c   1.000
_cell.angle_alpha   90.00
_cell.angle_beta   90.00
_cell.angle_gamma   90.00
#
_symmetry.space_group_name_H-M   'P 1'
#
loop_
_entity.id
_entity.type
_entity.pdbx_description
1 polymer ?
#
loop_
_entity_poly.entity_id
_entity_poly.type
_entity_poly.pdbx_seq_one_letter_code
_entity_poly.pdbx_strand_id
1 'polypeptide(L)'
;MTIALPEGYTSVEDALPKDDHPVLAIRESGYLSCEFEIITAMYRPDYRPKSPWRDITGDSVNDTGSGILGWAYADELLKPTGDKRAFA
;
A
#
# COMPACT_ATOMS: atom_id res chain seq x y z
N MET A 1 -10.75 -6.03 16.75
CA MET A 1 -10.30 -7.30 16.13
C MET A 1 -9.03 -6.95 15.40
N THR A 2 -7.88 -7.53 15.76
CA THR A 2 -6.61 -7.22 15.11
C THR A 2 -6.47 -8.15 13.91
N ILE A 3 -6.52 -7.60 12.70
CA ILE A 3 -6.32 -8.35 11.47
C ILE A 3 -4.82 -8.56 11.29
N ALA A 4 -4.39 -9.79 11.00
CA ALA A 4 -2.99 -10.10 10.76
C ALA A 4 -2.60 -9.69 9.33
N LEU A 5 -1.57 -8.86 9.18
CA LEU A 5 -1.10 -8.45 7.86
C LEU A 5 -0.32 -9.59 7.17
N PRO A 6 -0.40 -9.71 5.84
CA PRO A 6 0.45 -10.61 5.07
C PRO A 6 1.94 -10.34 5.29
N GLU A 7 2.77 -11.39 5.14
CA GLU A 7 4.23 -11.27 5.21
C GLU A 7 4.75 -10.20 4.24
N GLY A 8 5.75 -9.43 4.68
CA GLY A 8 6.36 -8.36 3.89
C GLY A 8 5.67 -7.00 3.99
N TYR A 9 4.49 -6.92 4.63
CA TYR A 9 3.83 -5.64 4.90
C TYR A 9 4.17 -5.11 6.28
N THR A 10 4.40 -3.80 6.35
CA THR A 10 4.56 -3.03 7.60
C THR A 10 3.23 -2.42 7.99
N SER A 11 2.81 -2.56 9.25
CA SER A 11 1.60 -1.91 9.77
C SER A 11 1.77 -0.40 9.79
N VAL A 12 0.70 0.34 9.44
CA VAL A 12 0.68 1.81 9.56
C VAL A 12 0.75 2.30 11.01
N GLU A 13 0.45 1.43 11.98
CA GLU A 13 0.59 1.71 13.41
C GLU A 13 2.05 1.61 13.87
N ASP A 14 2.85 0.77 13.20
CA ASP A 14 4.27 0.55 13.53
C ASP A 14 5.17 1.58 12.84
N ALA A 15 4.94 1.82 11.55
CA ALA A 15 5.70 2.80 10.77
C ALA A 15 4.91 3.30 9.56
N LEU A 16 5.28 4.50 9.09
CA LEU A 16 4.76 5.10 7.86
C LEU A 16 5.89 5.21 6.82
N PRO A 17 5.56 5.26 5.51
CA PRO A 17 6.55 5.54 4.48
C PRO A 17 7.26 6.87 4.77
N LYS A 18 8.55 6.92 4.45
CA LYS A 18 9.40 8.09 4.78
C LYS A 18 9.26 9.22 3.77
N ASP A 19 8.84 8.89 2.56
CA ASP A 19 8.71 9.79 1.42
C ASP A 19 7.48 9.40 0.60
N ASP A 20 7.31 10.04 -0.56
CA ASP A 20 6.18 9.80 -1.46
C ASP A 20 6.45 8.71 -2.50
N HIS A 21 7.45 7.85 -2.29
CA HIS A 21 7.69 6.69 -3.15
C HIS A 21 6.44 5.79 -3.13
N PRO A 22 5.95 5.37 -4.32
CA PRO A 22 4.85 4.41 -4.42
C PRO A 22 5.05 3.14 -3.59
N VAL A 23 4.00 2.78 -2.85
CA VAL A 23 3.88 1.56 -2.07
C VAL A 23 2.77 0.67 -2.63
N LEU A 24 2.87 -0.64 -2.41
CA LEU A 24 1.70 -1.51 -2.40
C LEU A 24 1.08 -1.41 -1.02
N ALA A 25 -0.11 -0.85 -0.94
CA ALA A 25 -0.86 -0.65 0.29
C ALA A 25 -2.01 -1.65 0.36
N ILE A 26 -2.24 -2.18 1.56
CA ILE A 26 -3.37 -3.08 1.84
C ILE A 26 -4.37 -2.40 2.76
N ARG A 27 -5.65 -2.64 2.47
CA ARG A 27 -6.79 -2.20 3.27
C ARG A 27 -7.79 -3.33 3.40
N GLU A 28 -8.71 -3.20 4.36
CA GLU A 28 -9.85 -4.09 4.46
C GLU A 28 -10.63 -4.09 3.14
N SER A 29 -10.96 -5.28 2.65
CA SER A 29 -11.71 -5.47 1.41
C SER A 29 -13.20 -5.17 1.61
N GLY A 30 -13.80 -4.45 0.67
CA GLY A 30 -15.25 -4.32 0.57
C GLY A 30 -15.92 -5.53 -0.10
N TYR A 31 -15.14 -6.44 -0.69
CA TYR A 31 -15.62 -7.62 -1.40
C TYR A 31 -15.68 -8.85 -0.49
N LEU A 32 -16.73 -9.66 -0.67
CA LEU A 32 -16.95 -10.89 0.11
C LEU A 32 -15.91 -11.99 -0.16
N SER A 33 -15.15 -11.91 -1.27
CA SER A 33 -14.27 -12.98 -1.74
C SER A 33 -12.83 -12.86 -1.29
N CYS A 34 -12.44 -11.76 -0.64
CA CYS A 34 -11.07 -11.52 -0.19
C CYS A 34 -11.05 -10.71 1.09
N GLU A 35 -10.08 -10.97 1.96
CA GLU A 35 -9.89 -10.25 3.23
C GLU A 35 -9.30 -8.85 3.01
N PHE A 36 -8.40 -8.72 2.03
CA PHE A 36 -7.69 -7.49 1.73
C PHE A 36 -7.89 -7.05 0.28
N GLU A 37 -7.95 -5.74 0.08
CA GLU A 37 -7.70 -5.09 -1.20
C GLU A 37 -6.25 -4.60 -1.24
N ILE A 38 -5.60 -4.75 -2.40
CA ILE A 38 -4.26 -4.21 -2.67
C ILE A 38 -4.41 -3.04 -3.64
N ILE A 39 -3.84 -1.89 -3.28
CA ILE A 39 -3.79 -0.70 -4.14
C ILE A 39 -2.37 -0.15 -4.22
N THR A 40 -2.08 0.60 -5.28
CA THR A 40 -0.86 1.42 -5.33
C THR A 40 -1.16 2.79 -4.72
N ALA A 41 -0.36 3.20 -3.74
CA ALA A 41 -0.58 4.44 -3.01
C ALA A 41 0.74 5.17 -2.69
N MET A 42 0.62 6.42 -2.23
CA MET A 42 1.71 7.24 -1.71
C MET A 42 1.28 7.86 -0.38
N TYR A 43 2.22 7.99 0.56
CA TYR A 43 2.00 8.69 1.82
C TYR A 43 2.49 10.14 1.71
N ARG A 44 1.58 11.12 1.80
CA ARG A 44 1.87 12.55 1.60
C ARG A 44 1.39 13.43 2.76
N PRO A 45 2.06 13.38 3.92
CA PRO A 45 1.62 14.10 5.12
C PRO A 45 1.63 15.62 4.96
N ASP A 46 2.60 16.17 4.22
CA ASP A 46 2.73 17.62 4.04
C ASP A 46 1.65 18.21 3.13
N TYR A 47 1.06 17.41 2.24
CA TYR A 47 0.01 17.86 1.32
C TYR A 47 -1.36 17.98 2.02
N ARG A 48 -1.70 16.99 2.85
CA ARG A 48 -2.96 16.92 3.62
C ARG A 48 -2.76 16.13 4.93
N PRO A 49 -2.39 16.79 6.04
CA PRO A 49 -2.02 16.09 7.27
C PRO A 49 -3.11 15.21 7.89
N LYS A 50 -4.40 15.54 7.67
CA LYS A 50 -5.55 14.80 8.23
C LYS A 50 -5.99 13.60 7.40
N SER A 51 -5.55 13.51 6.15
CA SER A 51 -5.79 12.39 5.25
C SER A 51 -4.60 12.36 4.30
N PRO A 52 -3.49 11.69 4.68
CA PRO A 52 -2.23 11.79 3.96
C PRO A 52 -2.08 10.78 2.82
N TRP A 53 -2.84 9.69 2.83
CA TRP A 53 -2.73 8.61 1.85
C TRP A 53 -3.40 8.96 0.53
N ARG A 54 -2.65 8.83 -0.57
CA ARG A 54 -3.13 9.09 -1.92
C ARG A 54 -2.98 7.89 -2.82
N ASP A 55 -3.92 7.69 -3.71
CA ASP A 55 -3.69 6.82 -4.86
C ASP A 55 -2.69 7.48 -5.83
N ILE A 56 -2.39 6.77 -6.92
CA ILE A 56 -1.47 7.25 -7.95
C ILE A 56 -2.01 8.45 -8.75
N THR A 57 -3.32 8.71 -8.73
CA THR A 57 -3.92 9.89 -9.38
C THR A 57 -3.87 11.13 -8.49
N GLY A 58 -3.60 10.94 -7.19
CA GLY A 58 -3.50 12.03 -6.21
C GLY A 58 -4.78 12.26 -5.43
N ASP A 59 -5.75 11.34 -5.52
CA ASP A 59 -7.01 11.37 -4.78
C ASP A 59 -6.89 10.62 -3.45
N SER A 60 -7.76 10.94 -2.51
CA SER A 60 -7.76 10.33 -1.18
C SER A 60 -8.17 8.86 -1.27
N VAL A 61 -7.33 7.95 -0.75
CA VAL A 61 -7.64 6.51 -0.77
C VAL A 61 -8.93 6.17 0.00
N ASN A 62 -9.30 7.00 0.98
CA ASN A 62 -10.51 6.82 1.78
C ASN A 62 -11.78 7.22 1.03
N ASP A 63 -11.67 7.90 -0.12
CA ASP A 63 -12.84 8.31 -0.91
C ASP A 63 -13.43 7.10 -1.66
N THR A 64 -12.64 6.03 -1.84
CA THR A 64 -12.98 4.82 -2.59
C THR A 64 -12.98 3.54 -1.74
N GLY A 65 -12.76 3.63 -0.43
CA GLY A 65 -12.76 2.46 0.45
C GLY A 65 -12.19 2.71 1.84
N SER A 66 -11.81 1.63 2.52
CA SER A 66 -11.28 1.67 3.89
C SER A 66 -9.89 2.32 3.96
N GLY A 67 -9.49 2.70 5.18
CA GLY A 67 -8.14 3.17 5.45
C GLY A 67 -7.08 2.09 5.24
N ILE A 68 -5.84 2.52 4.98
CA ILE A 68 -4.70 1.62 4.82
C ILE A 68 -4.37 0.97 6.16
N LEU A 69 -4.23 -0.36 6.15
CA LEU A 69 -3.80 -1.17 7.30
C LEU A 69 -2.29 -1.40 7.29
N GLY A 70 -1.72 -1.62 6.10
CA GLY A 70 -0.29 -1.88 5.95
C GLY A 70 0.24 -1.52 4.58
N TRP A 71 1.56 -1.47 4.47
CA TRP A 71 2.25 -1.05 3.25
C TRP A 71 3.60 -1.75 3.09
N ALA A 72 4.09 -1.80 1.85
CA ALA A 72 5.45 -2.18 1.49
C ALA A 72 5.87 -1.41 0.25
N TYR A 73 7.15 -1.04 0.12
CA TYR A 73 7.59 -0.37 -1.11
C TYR A 73 7.39 -1.30 -2.31
N ALA A 74 6.82 -0.76 -3.38
CA ALA A 74 6.45 -1.58 -4.54
C ALA A 74 7.68 -2.25 -5.17
N ASP A 75 8.82 -1.57 -5.14
CA ASP A 75 10.10 -2.10 -5.61
C ASP A 75 10.71 -3.15 -4.67
N GLU A 76 10.31 -3.25 -3.41
CA GLU A 76 10.73 -4.34 -2.51
C GLU A 76 9.97 -5.63 -2.81
N LEU A 77 8.65 -5.55 -3.05
CA LEU A 77 7.81 -6.71 -3.33
C LEU A 77 7.88 -7.20 -4.79
N LEU A 78 7.99 -6.28 -5.75
CA LEU A 78 7.92 -6.60 -7.19
C LEU A 78 9.29 -6.70 -7.86
N LYS A 79 10.38 -6.73 -7.10
CA LYS A 79 11.73 -6.95 -7.62
C LYS A 79 11.77 -8.25 -8.43
N PRO A 80 12.15 -8.22 -9.72
CA PRO A 80 12.32 -9.44 -10.48
C PRO A 80 13.33 -10.36 -9.80
N THR A 81 12.91 -11.58 -9.47
CA THR A 81 13.76 -12.58 -8.81
C THR A 81 14.57 -13.44 -9.80
N GLY A 82 14.52 -13.15 -11.10
CA GLY A 82 15.13 -13.96 -12.17
C GLY A 82 16.07 -13.20 -13.12
N ASP A 83 17.08 -13.92 -13.61
CA ASP A 83 18.10 -13.47 -14.57
C ASP A 83 17.46 -12.91 -15.86
N LYS A 84 17.90 -11.72 -16.29
CA LYS A 84 17.33 -10.94 -17.41
C LYS A 84 17.45 -11.62 -18.78
N ARG A 85 17.92 -12.87 -18.85
CA ARG A 85 18.17 -13.64 -20.08
C ARG A 85 17.00 -14.49 -20.55
N ALA A 86 15.91 -14.61 -19.78
CA ALA A 86 14.78 -15.47 -20.13
C ALA A 86 13.80 -14.87 -21.17
N PHE A 87 14.02 -13.63 -21.61
CA PHE A 87 13.15 -12.93 -22.57
C PHE A 87 13.88 -12.48 -23.85
N ALA A 88 15.03 -13.09 -24.16
CA ALA A 88 15.79 -12.84 -25.40
C ALA A 88 15.66 -14.02 -26.37
#